data_AF-A0A822ZYY7-F1
#
_entry.id   AF-A0A822ZYY7-F1
#
_cell.length_a   1.000
_cell.length_b   1.000
_cell.length_c   1.000
_cell.angle_alpha   90.00
_cell.angle_beta   90.00
_cell.angle_gamma   90.00
#
_symmetry.space_group_name_H-M   'P 1'
#
loop_
_entity.id
_entity.type
_entity.pdbx_description
1 polymer ?
#
loop_
_entity_poly.entity_id
_entity_poly.type
_entity_poly.pdbx_seq_one_letter_code
_entity_poly.pdbx_strand_id
1 'polypeptide(L)'
;MKMWFLVNSPASATIQVENIDDFKWLNSSYCSVLRQLESARIKEYYFKANHPSSLSDGSDNLKYRNPKYLSMLNHLRFYLPEVYPKLEKILFLDDDIVAQKD
;
A
#
# COMPACT_ATOMS: atom_id res chain seq x y z
N MET A 1 -6.38 -10.92 -10.12
CA MET A 1 -5.11 -10.97 -10.87
C MET A 1 -4.60 -12.37 -11.22
N LYS A 2 -4.63 -13.38 -10.31
CA LYS A 2 -4.16 -14.75 -10.62
C LYS A 2 -4.68 -15.32 -11.95
N MET A 3 -5.99 -15.21 -12.20
CA MET A 3 -6.60 -15.70 -13.46
C MET A 3 -6.04 -15.05 -14.73
N TRP A 4 -5.66 -13.78 -14.67
CA TRP A 4 -5.12 -13.08 -15.85
C TRP A 4 -3.80 -13.69 -16.30
N PHE A 5 -2.90 -14.01 -15.36
CA PHE A 5 -1.61 -14.63 -15.65
C PHE A 5 -1.72 -16.11 -16.06
N LEU A 6 -2.79 -16.81 -15.68
CA LEU A 6 -3.07 -18.15 -16.20
C LEU A 6 -3.40 -18.12 -17.70
N VAL A 7 -4.10 -17.06 -18.15
CA VAL A 7 -4.45 -16.87 -19.56
C VAL A 7 -3.31 -16.20 -20.33
N ASN A 8 -2.48 -15.39 -19.65
CA ASN A 8 -1.39 -14.61 -20.22
C ASN A 8 -0.05 -14.98 -19.54
N SER A 9 0.38 -16.24 -19.71
CA SER A 9 1.63 -16.70 -19.10
C SER A 9 2.84 -16.00 -19.75
N PRO A 10 3.75 -15.40 -18.96
CA PRO A 10 5.03 -14.96 -19.50
C PRO A 10 5.88 -16.19 -19.87
N ALA A 11 6.78 -16.02 -20.84
CA ALA A 11 7.56 -17.13 -21.39
C ALA A 11 8.56 -17.71 -20.37
N SER A 12 9.51 -16.90 -19.89
CA SER A 12 10.62 -17.37 -19.03
C SER A 12 10.59 -16.82 -17.61
N ALA A 13 9.53 -16.10 -17.23
CA ALA A 13 9.42 -15.48 -15.91
C ALA A 13 8.54 -16.32 -14.98
N THR A 14 8.97 -16.46 -13.73
CA THR A 14 8.11 -17.01 -12.67
C THR A 14 7.28 -15.89 -12.10
N ILE A 15 5.95 -16.06 -12.06
CA ILE A 15 5.02 -15.10 -11.45
C ILE A 15 4.54 -15.65 -10.12
N GLN A 16 4.68 -14.83 -9.07
CA GLN A 16 4.11 -15.07 -7.76
C GLN A 16 3.10 -13.97 -7.44
N VAL A 17 1.86 -14.36 -7.13
CA VAL A 17 0.79 -13.43 -6.75
C VAL A 17 0.35 -13.77 -5.34
N GLU A 18 0.68 -12.89 -4.40
CA GLU A 18 0.37 -13.04 -2.97
C GLU A 18 -0.85 -12.20 -2.57
N ASN A 19 -1.58 -12.66 -1.55
CA ASN A 19 -2.59 -11.85 -0.88
C ASN A 19 -1.98 -11.20 0.37
N ILE A 20 -2.23 -9.91 0.57
CA ILE A 20 -1.74 -9.17 1.73
C ILE A 20 -2.27 -9.76 3.04
N ASP A 21 -3.51 -10.25 3.04
CA ASP A 21 -4.18 -10.81 4.23
C ASP A 21 -3.51 -12.12 4.73
N ASP A 22 -2.65 -12.74 3.90
CA ASP A 22 -1.89 -13.93 4.27
C ASP A 22 -0.68 -13.58 5.14
N PHE A 23 -0.19 -12.33 5.12
CA PHE A 23 0.89 -11.86 5.98
C PHE A 23 0.41 -11.61 7.41
N LYS A 24 0.37 -12.65 8.25
CA LYS A 24 -0.10 -12.55 9.65
C LYS A 24 0.71 -11.59 10.53
N TRP A 25 1.98 -11.35 10.17
CA TRP A 25 2.84 -10.38 10.84
C TRP A 25 2.48 -8.93 10.48
N LEU A 26 1.83 -8.70 9.34
CA LEU A 26 1.43 -7.38 8.87
C LEU A 26 0.11 -6.98 9.52
N ASN A 27 0.19 -6.46 10.75
CA ASN A 27 -0.93 -5.96 11.54
C ASN A 27 -0.62 -4.57 12.11
N SER A 28 -1.56 -3.94 12.80
CA SER A 28 -1.41 -2.57 13.34
C SER A 28 -0.33 -2.41 14.42
N SER A 29 0.09 -3.50 15.07
CA SER A 29 1.20 -3.45 16.02
C SER A 29 2.54 -3.25 15.31
N TYR A 30 2.66 -3.75 14.07
CA TYR A 30 3.89 -3.67 13.27
C TYR A 30 3.84 -2.57 12.21
N CYS A 31 2.67 -2.36 11.59
CA CYS A 31 2.48 -1.39 10.52
C CYS A 31 1.82 -0.10 11.02
N SER A 32 2.58 0.99 10.97
CA SER A 32 2.12 2.32 11.38
C SER A 32 0.90 2.81 10.60
N VAL A 33 0.77 2.41 9.33
CA VAL A 33 -0.34 2.81 8.47
C VAL A 33 -1.59 2.01 8.76
N LEU A 34 -1.49 0.71 9.05
CA LEU A 34 -2.62 -0.07 9.57
C LEU A 34 -3.11 0.51 10.89
N ARG A 35 -2.20 0.89 11.80
CA ARG A 35 -2.55 1.54 13.06
C ARG A 35 -3.28 2.87 12.84
N GLN A 36 -2.84 3.66 11.87
CA GLN A 36 -3.51 4.90 11.49
C GLN A 36 -4.87 4.64 10.86
N LEU A 37 -4.97 3.62 10.01
CA LEU A 37 -6.23 3.20 9.42
C LEU A 37 -7.21 2.72 10.48
N GLU A 38 -6.78 2.09 11.57
CA GLU A 38 -7.67 1.71 12.68
C GLU A 38 -8.19 2.91 13.49
N SER A 39 -7.50 4.05 13.45
CA SER A 39 -7.92 5.26 14.17
C SER A 39 -9.18 5.87 13.55
N ALA A 40 -10.27 5.88 14.33
CA ALA A 40 -11.54 6.48 13.93
C ALA A 40 -11.36 7.95 13.50
N ARG A 41 -10.54 8.74 14.22
CA ARG A 41 -10.28 10.16 13.89
C ARG A 41 -9.61 10.32 12.52
N ILE A 42 -8.69 9.43 12.17
CA ILE A 42 -7.99 9.48 10.88
C ILE A 42 -8.93 9.02 9.76
N LYS A 43 -9.71 7.96 9.98
CA LYS A 43 -10.75 7.57 9.02
C LYS A 43 -11.70 8.74 8.73
N GLU A 44 -12.09 9.49 9.75
CA GLU A 44 -12.95 10.66 9.58
C GLU A 44 -12.25 11.79 8.81
N TYR A 45 -11.00 12.11 9.16
CA TYR A 45 -10.21 13.16 8.48
C TYR A 45 -10.01 12.91 6.97
N TYR A 46 -9.77 11.66 6.58
CA TYR A 46 -9.50 11.28 5.19
C TYR A 46 -10.76 10.89 4.39
N PHE A 47 -11.78 10.28 5.00
CA PHE A 47 -12.93 9.71 4.27
C PHE A 47 -14.26 10.46 4.48
N LYS A 48 -14.41 11.37 5.46
CA LYS A 48 -15.65 12.16 5.68
C LYS A 48 -15.60 13.57 5.06
N ALA A 49 -15.11 13.70 3.83
CA ALA A 49 -15.00 14.99 3.12
C ALA A 49 -16.34 15.62 2.66
N ASN A 50 -17.50 15.21 3.20
CA ASN A 50 -18.82 15.68 2.76
C ASN A 50 -19.63 16.49 3.80
N HIS A 51 -19.08 16.76 4.99
CA HIS A 51 -19.73 17.67 5.96
C HIS A 51 -18.77 18.78 6.40
N PRO A 52 -18.91 20.00 5.86
CA PRO A 52 -18.00 21.12 6.14
C PRO A 52 -18.29 21.83 7.47
N SER A 53 -18.93 21.19 8.46
CA SER A 53 -19.50 21.91 9.61
C SER A 53 -18.95 21.52 11.00
N SER A 54 -17.73 20.98 11.12
CA SER A 54 -17.13 20.82 12.47
C SER A 54 -15.61 20.66 12.53
N LEU A 55 -14.83 21.54 11.90
CA LEU A 55 -13.40 21.63 12.23
C LEU A 55 -12.95 23.09 12.27
N SER A 56 -13.38 23.78 13.33
CA SER A 56 -12.70 24.96 13.86
C SER A 56 -11.49 24.49 14.68
N ASP A 57 -10.39 24.16 14.03
CA ASP A 57 -9.09 24.44 14.64
C ASP A 57 -8.02 24.61 13.56
N GLY A 58 -7.44 25.80 13.54
CA GLY A 58 -6.57 26.26 12.47
C GLY A 58 -5.18 25.65 12.57
N SER A 59 -4.92 24.55 11.86
CA SER A 59 -3.56 24.15 11.42
C SER A 59 -3.52 22.93 10.50
N ASP A 60 -4.66 22.34 10.12
CA ASP A 60 -4.64 21.08 9.41
C ASP A 60 -4.22 21.28 7.96
N ASN A 61 -3.02 20.76 7.66
CA ASN A 61 -2.41 20.73 6.34
C ASN A 61 -3.31 19.97 5.36
N LEU A 62 -4.28 20.67 4.77
CA LEU A 62 -5.27 20.16 3.83
C LEU A 62 -4.63 19.40 2.65
N LYS A 63 -3.37 19.75 2.33
CA LYS A 63 -2.53 19.08 1.32
C LYS A 63 -2.36 17.57 1.54
N TYR A 64 -2.53 17.08 2.76
CA TYR A 64 -2.38 15.66 3.09
C TYR A 64 -3.70 14.90 3.21
N ARG A 65 -4.86 15.45 2.83
CA ARG A 65 -6.13 14.69 2.81
C ARG A 65 -6.23 13.65 1.69
N ASN A 66 -5.19 13.48 0.87
CA ASN A 66 -5.23 12.50 -0.20
C ASN A 66 -5.15 11.07 0.39
N PRO A 67 -6.19 10.22 0.20
CA PRO A 67 -6.22 8.88 0.77
C PRO A 67 -5.08 7.97 0.24
N LYS A 68 -4.40 8.35 -0.85
CA LYS A 68 -3.22 7.63 -1.35
C LYS A 68 -2.10 7.50 -0.32
N TYR A 69 -2.00 8.43 0.63
CA TYR A 69 -1.01 8.40 1.71
C TYR A 69 -1.30 7.31 2.76
N LEU A 70 -2.53 6.80 2.81
CA LEU A 70 -2.95 5.68 3.64
C LEU A 70 -3.04 4.35 2.87
N SER A 71 -2.65 4.33 1.59
CA SER A 71 -2.68 3.12 0.77
C SER A 71 -1.66 2.10 1.32
N MET A 72 -2.15 1.00 1.87
CA MET A 72 -1.31 -0.09 2.37
C MET A 72 -0.40 -0.68 1.29
N LEU A 73 -0.88 -0.76 0.05
CA LEU A 73 -0.07 -1.19 -1.09
C LEU A 73 1.17 -0.33 -1.27
N ASN A 74 1.01 0.99 -1.12
CA ASN A 74 2.14 1.92 -1.21
C ASN A 74 3.11 1.77 -0.04
N HIS A 75 2.70 1.25 1.11
CA HIS A 75 3.58 1.08 2.28
C HIS A 75 4.26 -0.28 2.31
N LEU A 76 3.79 -1.27 1.55
CA LEU A 76 4.43 -2.59 1.46
C LEU A 76 5.88 -2.53 1.01
N ARG A 77 6.28 -1.52 0.22
CA ARG A 77 7.67 -1.35 -0.23
C ARG A 77 8.68 -1.28 0.92
N PHE A 78 8.25 -0.79 2.08
CA PHE A 78 9.10 -0.71 3.27
C PHE A 78 9.31 -2.05 3.96
N TYR A 79 8.46 -3.03 3.68
CA TYR A 79 8.48 -4.36 4.28
C TYR A 79 8.94 -5.45 3.31
N LEU A 80 9.47 -5.07 2.13
CA LEU A 80 9.99 -6.02 1.14
C LEU A 80 11.06 -6.97 1.72
N PRO A 81 11.97 -6.53 2.62
CA PRO A 81 12.92 -7.44 3.26
C PRO A 81 12.23 -8.52 4.11
N GLU A 82 11.15 -8.20 4.82
CA GLU A 82 10.39 -9.14 5.63
C GLU A 82 9.52 -10.07 4.78
N VAL A 83 9.01 -9.57 3.65
CA VAL A 83 8.25 -10.40 2.69
C VAL A 83 9.20 -11.39 2.00
N TYR A 84 10.41 -10.98 1.64
CA TYR A 84 11.36 -11.79 0.88
C TYR A 84 12.76 -11.87 1.53
N PRO A 85 12.89 -12.45 2.73
CA PRO A 85 14.13 -12.42 3.51
C PRO A 85 15.27 -13.24 2.90
N LYS A 86 14.97 -14.10 1.91
CA LYS A 86 15.95 -14.94 1.22
C LYS A 86 16.53 -14.29 -0.03
N LEU A 87 15.98 -13.16 -0.48
CA LEU A 87 16.47 -12.45 -1.66
C LEU A 87 17.57 -11.48 -1.24
N GLU A 88 18.71 -11.54 -1.91
CA GLU A 88 19.83 -10.60 -1.68
C GLU A 88 19.51 -9.20 -2.20
N LYS A 89 18.77 -9.12 -3.31
CA LYS A 89 18.43 -7.86 -3.99
C LYS A 89 16.99 -7.88 -4.45
N ILE A 90 16.34 -6.74 -4.32
CA ILE A 90 14.97 -6.51 -4.77
C ILE A 90 14.99 -5.23 -5.63
N LEU A 91 14.50 -5.35 -6.87
CA LEU A 91 14.18 -4.20 -7.72
C LEU A 91 12.67 -3.98 -7.65
N PHE A 92 12.25 -2.84 -7.14
CA PHE A 92 10.85 -2.43 -7.07
C PHE A 92 10.57 -1.43 -8.20
N LEU A 93 9.50 -1.67 -8.96
CA LEU A 93 9.02 -0.80 -10.03
C LEU A 93 7.58 -0.39 -9.72
N ASP A 94 7.29 0.90 -9.84
CA ASP A 94 5.91 1.41 -9.74
C ASP A 94 5.09 1.01 -10.99
N ASP A 95 3.77 1.14 -10.91
CA ASP A 95 2.82 0.70 -11.94
C ASP A 95 2.88 1.51 -13.24
N ASP A 96 3.46 2.72 -13.20
CA ASP A 96 3.66 3.60 -14.35
C ASP A 96 5.06 3.53 -14.97
N ILE A 97 5.88 2.56 -14.55
CA ILE A 97 7.25 2.39 -15.04
C ILE A 97 7.31 1.42 -16.23
N VAL A 98 7.99 1.84 -17.29
CA VAL A 98 8.30 1.01 -18.46
C VAL A 98 9.80 0.74 -18.52
N ALA A 99 10.20 -0.51 -18.33
CA ALA A 99 11.57 -0.97 -18.56
C ALA A 99 11.75 -1.31 -20.06
N GLN A 100 12.70 -0.65 -20.73
CA GLN A 100 12.95 -0.85 -22.16
C GLN A 100 14.17 -1.71 -22.46
N LYS A 101 15.06 -1.88 -21.47
CA LYS A 101 16.31 -2.60 -21.57
C LYS A 101 16.61 -3.26 -20.23
N ASP A 102 17.37 -4.35 -20.29
CA ASP A 102 18.06 -4.91 -19.13
C ASP A 102 19.13 -3.95 -18.59
#